data_AF-A0A2G4G9J1-F1
#
_entry.id   AF-A0A2G4G9J1-F1
#
_cell.length_a   1.000
_cell.length_b   1.000
_cell.length_c   1.000
_cell.angle_alpha   90.00
_cell.angle_beta   90.00
_cell.angle_gamma   90.00
#
_symmetry.space_group_name_H-M   'P 1'
#
loop_
_entity.id
_entity.type
_entity.pdbx_description
1 polymer ?
#
loop_
_entity_poly.entity_id
_entity_poly.type
_entity_poly.pdbx_seq_one_letter_code
_entity_poly.pdbx_strand_id
1 'polypeptide(L)'
;MNPAPTNPLRALATLLAGLTLSATLSAQTAPSTAAATAKTNSEVLQLSEFSVSADPNRGYAPSETMTGSRIATKIVDLPYTVNMLT
;
A
#
# COMPACT_ATOMS: atom_id res chain seq x y z
N MET A 1 -50.72 -39.83 -10.89
CA MET A 1 -50.56 -39.25 -12.24
C MET A 1 -49.53 -40.08 -12.99
N ASN A 2 -49.89 -40.57 -14.18
CA ASN A 2 -49.07 -41.45 -15.01
C ASN A 2 -47.95 -40.63 -15.68
N PRO A 3 -46.66 -41.00 -15.62
CA PRO A 3 -45.60 -40.25 -16.28
C PRO A 3 -45.68 -40.42 -17.81
N ALA A 4 -45.57 -39.32 -18.54
CA ALA A 4 -45.64 -39.29 -20.00
C ALA A 4 -44.52 -40.12 -20.66
N PRO A 5 -44.75 -40.75 -21.82
CA PRO A 5 -43.75 -41.58 -22.49
C PRO A 5 -42.58 -40.72 -22.99
N THR A 6 -41.39 -40.97 -22.46
CA THR A 6 -40.13 -40.34 -22.87
C THR A 6 -39.73 -40.86 -24.25
N ASN A 7 -39.89 -40.03 -25.28
CA ASN A 7 -39.50 -40.36 -26.65
C ASN A 7 -37.97 -40.23 -26.79
N PRO A 8 -37.22 -41.32 -27.06
CA PRO A 8 -35.75 -41.32 -27.01
C PRO A 8 -35.10 -40.38 -28.03
N LEU A 9 -35.80 -40.13 -29.15
CA LEU A 9 -35.37 -39.18 -30.19
C LEU A 9 -35.35 -37.72 -29.70
N ARG A 10 -36.27 -37.33 -28.81
CA ARG A 10 -36.26 -36.00 -28.20
C ARG A 10 -35.15 -35.83 -27.18
N ALA A 11 -34.87 -36.87 -26.40
CA ALA A 11 -33.78 -36.88 -25.43
C ALA A 11 -32.41 -36.77 -26.12
N LEU A 12 -32.24 -37.46 -27.26
CA LEU A 12 -31.03 -37.37 -28.07
C LEU A 12 -30.85 -35.98 -28.68
N ALA A 13 -31.93 -35.36 -29.17
CA ALA A 13 -31.89 -34.01 -29.73
C ALA A 13 -31.50 -32.95 -28.68
N THR A 14 -32.00 -33.07 -27.44
CA THR A 14 -31.60 -32.17 -26.35
C THR A 14 -30.15 -32.36 -25.92
N LEU A 15 -29.64 -33.60 -25.95
CA LEU A 15 -28.25 -33.90 -25.65
C LEU A 15 -27.31 -33.32 -26.72
N LEU A 16 -27.68 -33.47 -27.99
CA LEU A 16 -26.89 -32.96 -29.11
C LEU A 16 -26.87 -31.42 -29.13
N ALA A 17 -27.99 -30.77 -28.79
CA ALA A 17 -28.06 -29.31 -28.66
C ALA A 17 -27.24 -28.76 -27.48
N GLY A 18 -27.12 -29.52 -26.38
CA GLY A 18 -26.23 -29.14 -25.27
C GLY A 18 -24.75 -29.29 -25.61
N LEU A 19 -24.40 -30.30 -26.41
CA LEU A 19 -23.02 -30.56 -26.82
C LEU A 19 -22.50 -29.53 -27.82
N THR A 20 -23.34 -29.03 -28.73
CA THR A 20 -22.95 -27.98 -29.68
C THR A 20 -22.78 -26.61 -29.01
N LEU A 21 -23.53 -26.32 -27.94
CA LEU A 21 -23.38 -25.08 -27.17
C LEU A 21 -22.10 -25.04 -26.32
N SER A 22 -21.58 -26.20 -25.94
CA SER A 22 -20.33 -26.32 -25.18
C SER A 22 -19.08 -26.07 -26.03
N ALA A 23 -19.18 -26.24 -27.36
CA ALA A 23 -18.07 -26.07 -28.29
C ALA A 23 -17.77 -24.60 -28.64
N THR A 24 -18.66 -23.66 -28.30
CA THR A 24 -18.47 -22.23 -28.58
C THR A 24 -17.91 -21.45 -27.38
N LEU A 25 -17.63 -22.11 -26.26
CA LEU A 25 -17.06 -21.48 -25.06
C LEU A 25 -15.52 -21.32 -25.11
N SER A 26 -14.99 -20.97 -26.28
CA SER A 26 -13.56 -20.72 -26.52
C SER A 26 -13.18 -19.26 -26.24
N ALA A 27 -13.61 -18.71 -25.09
CA ALA A 27 -13.36 -17.32 -24.71
C ALA A 27 -12.52 -17.17 -23.43
N GLN A 28 -11.97 -18.25 -22.87
CA GLN A 28 -10.91 -18.12 -21.88
C GLN A 28 -9.61 -17.76 -22.59
N THR A 29 -9.43 -16.47 -22.82
CA THR A 29 -8.09 -15.91 -23.02
C THR A 29 -7.26 -16.29 -21.78
N ALA A 30 -6.23 -17.11 -21.98
CA ALA A 30 -5.21 -17.27 -20.96
C ALA A 30 -4.70 -15.87 -20.57
N PRO A 31 -4.43 -15.60 -19.27
CA PRO A 31 -3.80 -14.35 -18.89
C PRO A 31 -2.50 -14.25 -19.68
N SER A 32 -2.44 -13.27 -20.58
CA SER A 32 -1.21 -12.92 -21.28
C SER A 32 -0.21 -12.55 -20.19
N THR A 33 0.69 -13.48 -19.88
CA THR A 33 1.85 -13.16 -19.07
C THR A 33 2.57 -12.10 -19.87
N ALA A 34 2.55 -10.86 -19.38
CA ALA A 34 3.27 -9.76 -19.98
C ALA A 34 4.67 -10.28 -20.32
N ALA A 35 5.02 -10.25 -21.60
CA ALA A 35 6.36 -10.61 -22.04
C ALA A 35 7.33 -9.82 -21.15
N ALA A 36 8.15 -10.54 -20.40
CA ALA A 36 9.22 -9.98 -19.60
C ALA A 36 10.30 -9.45 -20.57
N THR A 37 9.97 -8.35 -21.22
CA THR A 37 10.88 -7.56 -22.05
C THR A 37 10.66 -6.09 -21.76
N ALA A 38 10.62 -5.73 -20.47
CA ALA A 38 10.94 -4.37 -20.08
C ALA A 38 12.47 -4.32 -19.97
N LYS A 39 13.08 -3.51 -20.85
CA LYS A 39 14.52 -3.22 -20.94
C LYS A 39 15.21 -3.28 -19.58
N THR A 40 16.28 -4.07 -19.48
CA THR A 40 17.33 -3.95 -18.47
C THR A 40 18.08 -2.63 -18.68
N ASN A 41 17.41 -1.50 -18.46
CA ASN A 41 17.98 -0.15 -18.49
C ASN A 41 17.06 0.85 -17.76
N SER A 42 16.36 0.40 -16.72
CA SER A 42 15.99 1.31 -15.65
C SER A 42 17.26 1.52 -14.82
N GLU A 43 17.99 2.60 -15.07
CA GLU A 43 19.06 3.07 -14.19
C GLU A 43 18.40 3.44 -12.85
N VAL A 44 18.31 2.45 -11.95
CA VAL A 44 17.75 2.65 -10.62
C VAL A 44 18.75 3.51 -9.85
N LEU A 45 18.41 4.78 -9.69
CA LEU A 45 19.25 5.76 -9.01
C LEU A 45 19.18 5.49 -7.50
N GLN A 46 20.21 4.81 -6.97
CA GLN A 46 20.30 4.49 -5.55
C GLN A 46 20.69 5.76 -4.79
N LEU A 47 19.74 6.32 -4.04
CA LEU A 47 19.96 7.50 -3.21
C LEU A 47 20.62 7.10 -1.89
N SER A 48 21.48 7.98 -1.37
CA SER A 48 22.06 7.83 -0.03
C SER A 48 20.98 7.83 1.04
N GLU A 49 21.17 7.01 2.07
CA GLU A 49 20.28 6.99 3.21
C GLU A 49 20.34 8.32 3.98
N PHE A 50 19.19 8.81 4.43
CA PHE A 50 19.10 9.95 5.33
C PHE A 50 18.57 9.47 6.68
N SER A 51 19.27 9.83 7.77
CA SER A 51 18.83 9.54 9.13
C SER A 51 18.11 10.75 9.70
N VAL A 52 16.87 10.55 10.17
CA VAL A 52 16.11 11.57 10.89
C VAL A 52 16.17 11.26 12.38
N SER A 53 16.79 12.14 13.16
CA SER A 53 16.85 12.04 14.61
C SER A 53 16.01 13.16 15.24
N ALA A 54 15.20 12.82 16.23
CA ALA A 54 14.50 13.78 17.07
C ALA A 54 15.10 13.78 18.48
N ASP A 55 15.28 14.97 19.06
CA ASP A 55 15.75 15.12 20.43
C ASP A 55 14.62 14.71 21.41
N PRO A 56 14.90 13.98 22.52
CA PRO A 56 13.87 13.60 23.47
C PRO A 56 13.25 14.85 24.07
N ASN A 57 11.92 14.90 24.06
CA ASN A 57 11.18 16.00 24.67
C ASN A 57 11.49 16.05 26.17
N ARG A 58 12.27 17.06 26.62
CA ARG A 58 12.66 17.23 28.03
C ARG A 58 11.52 17.74 28.92
N GLY A 59 10.30 17.90 28.39
CA GLY A 59 9.13 18.35 29.14
C GLY A 59 9.27 19.81 29.60
N TYR A 60 8.76 20.12 30.79
CA TYR A 60 8.72 21.47 31.39
C TYR A 60 10.06 21.92 32.02
N ALA A 61 11.18 21.51 31.41
CA ALA A 61 12.53 21.80 31.90
C ALA A 61 13.35 22.54 30.83
N PRO A 62 13.13 23.87 30.68
CA PRO A 62 13.89 24.67 29.73
C PRO A 62 15.35 24.81 30.18
N SER A 63 16.29 24.68 29.25
CA SER A 63 17.74 24.75 29.53
C SER A 63 18.36 26.11 29.23
N GLU A 64 17.66 26.94 28.45
CA GLU A 64 18.15 28.23 27.95
C GLU A 64 17.07 29.29 28.04
N THR A 65 17.48 30.56 28.13
CA THR A 65 16.57 31.71 28.07
C THR A 65 17.22 32.86 27.31
N MET A 66 16.39 33.62 26.59
CA MET A 66 16.79 34.88 25.96
C MET A 66 16.42 36.10 26.79
N THR A 67 15.57 35.93 27.81
CA THR A 67 15.10 37.02 28.65
C THR A 67 16.23 37.54 29.55
N GLY A 68 16.51 38.84 29.46
CA GLY A 68 17.57 39.51 30.23
C GLY A 68 18.96 39.46 29.58
N SER A 69 19.31 38.41 28.82
CA SER A 69 20.59 38.31 28.09
C SER A 69 20.52 38.80 26.63
N ARG A 70 19.33 38.80 26.01
CA ARG A 70 19.09 39.09 24.58
C ARG A 70 19.78 38.12 23.59
N ILE A 71 20.51 37.14 24.10
CA ILE A 71 21.14 36.04 23.37
C ILE A 71 20.72 34.74 24.09
N ALA A 72 20.54 33.65 23.34
CA ALA A 72 20.26 32.33 23.92
C ALA A 72 21.41 31.94 24.85
N THR A 73 21.12 31.98 26.15
CA THR A 73 22.10 31.73 27.23
C THR A 73 21.57 30.61 28.09
N LYS A 74 22.46 29.69 28.52
CA LYS A 74 22.06 28.63 29.43
C LYS A 74 21.65 29.22 30.78
N ILE A 75 20.59 28.68 31.37
CA ILE A 75 20.08 29.17 32.65
C ILE A 75 21.13 29.04 33.76
N VAL A 76 21.98 28.00 33.70
CA VAL A 76 23.08 27.78 34.64
C VAL A 76 24.17 28.86 34.58
N ASP A 77 24.26 29.60 33.47
CA ASP A 77 25.27 30.63 33.26
C ASP A 77 24.76 32.04 33.63
N LEU A 78 23.53 32.16 34.14
CA LEU A 78 22.94 33.45 34.51
C LEU A 78 23.32 33.86 35.94
N PRO A 79 23.71 35.14 36.16
CA PRO A 79 24.06 35.65 37.48
C PRO A 79 22.84 36.01 38.35
N TYR A 80 21.63 35.67 37.91
CA TYR A 80 20.37 35.97 38.59
C TYR A 80 19.35 34.85 38.39
N THR A 81 18.37 34.77 39.29
CA THR A 81 17.30 33.77 39.23
C THR A 81 16.27 34.11 38.15
N VAL A 82 15.87 33.12 37.37
CA VAL A 82 14.81 33.24 36.34
C VAL A 82 13.74 32.20 36.60
N ASN A 83 12.48 32.61 36.68
CA ASN A 83 11.34 31.71 36.75
C ASN A 83 10.68 31.61 35.38
N MET A 84 10.50 30.39 34.88
CA MET A 84 9.88 30.17 33.57
C MET A 84 8.67 29.25 33.72
N LEU A 85 7.54 29.70 33.18
CA LEU A 85 6.33 28.91 33.06
C LEU A 85 6.22 28.43 31.61
N THR A 86 6.05 27.13 31.42
CA THR A 86 6.05 26.44 30.13
C THR A 86 4.76 25.65 29.96
#